data_AF-A0AA51QPU1-F1
#
_entry.id   AF-A0AA51QPU1-F1
#
_cell.length_a   1.000
_cell.length_b   1.000
_cell.length_c   1.000
_cell.angle_alpha   90.00
_cell.angle_beta   90.00
_cell.angle_gamma   90.00
#
_symmetry.space_group_name_H-M   'P 1'
#
loop_
_entity.id
_entity.type
_entity.pdbx_description
1 polymer ?
#
loop_
_entity_poly.entity_id
_entity_poly.type
_entity_poly.pdbx_seq_one_letter_code
_entity_poly.pdbx_strand_id
1 'polypeptide(L)'
;MHQTRDDSPHDERRDLWRSFLEVVQIAMPRAVVMENVPDMALDREMFILRSMVEELEQLGYSVEERVIDTWRYGVPQFRQRLILVALRNGLRFKWPAESEEKVTVWNAIGDMPEVEGGWRPDGGEYGWADYEGPITKFQVEMRRGVSQENSRKLFDHITRPVRDDDREAFESMTHATKYTDLAERHQRYRNDIFDDKYKRLNENDLSRTITAHIAKDGYWYIHPRQNRTLTVREAARLQTFPDHFRFDGPPSAAFRQIGNAVPPRLGHVLGEAIRASLEDNTAAAISTRDTASLLAAWFQSRQRNLAIPWLRAEIRFQFVAAEILLERGSPTAIRSMWPLIKKLGAPKDWDARSTSSIVEILVDMANGIGRNQRAQVLVGLVRHLMNSPYALDGPDLSSDSAPGLSTTVANLALLATATAPDGKSLSQTESEEPVLVTKGVLRVASRFQATAVDRRNKLTDGRLAIARMVGLSPNSRDAQKGLIELANSLCKPEAPLCTECPLVDHCAKDGVEDLLDRLL
;
A
#
# COMPACT_ATOMS: atom_id res chain seq x y z
N MET A 1 15.77 9.93 -9.25
CA MET A 1 16.80 8.85 -9.21
C MET A 1 16.31 7.78 -8.28
N HIS A 2 15.80 6.68 -8.84
CA HIS A 2 15.62 5.44 -8.08
C HIS A 2 16.99 5.08 -7.51
N GLN A 3 17.07 4.93 -6.18
CA GLN A 3 18.17 4.17 -5.59
C GLN A 3 18.18 2.84 -6.35
N THR A 4 19.32 2.53 -6.98
CA THR A 4 19.73 1.14 -7.09
C THR A 4 19.67 0.61 -5.65
N ARG A 5 18.58 -0.10 -5.34
CA ARG A 5 18.48 -0.94 -4.15
C ARG A 5 19.78 -1.71 -4.14
N ASP A 6 20.52 -1.57 -3.06
CA ASP A 6 21.55 -2.53 -2.73
C ASP A 6 20.80 -3.85 -2.50
N ASP A 7 20.57 -4.60 -3.57
CA ASP A 7 19.93 -5.93 -3.59
C ASP A 7 20.93 -6.95 -3.01
N SER A 8 21.52 -6.62 -1.86
CA SER A 8 22.20 -7.61 -1.04
C SER A 8 21.11 -8.58 -0.54
N PRO A 9 21.22 -9.90 -0.81
CA PRO A 9 20.20 -10.88 -0.43
C PRO A 9 19.95 -11.00 1.09
N HIS A 10 20.78 -10.34 1.90
CA HIS A 10 20.78 -10.38 3.36
C HIS A 10 20.95 -8.97 3.97
N ASP A 11 20.05 -8.04 3.65
CA ASP A 11 19.95 -6.80 4.43
C ASP A 11 19.28 -7.10 5.78
N GLU A 12 20.08 -7.26 6.85
CA GLU A 12 19.61 -7.52 8.22
C GLU A 12 18.58 -6.48 8.70
N ARG A 13 18.53 -5.28 8.10
CA ARG A 13 17.50 -4.27 8.42
C ARG A 13 16.09 -4.72 8.04
N ARG A 14 15.95 -5.61 7.05
CA ARG A 14 14.68 -6.22 6.68
C ARG A 14 14.13 -7.16 7.76
N ASP A 15 14.91 -7.51 8.76
CA ASP A 15 14.49 -8.37 9.87
C ASP A 15 14.18 -7.58 11.16
N LEU A 16 14.33 -6.24 11.19
CA LEU A 16 14.05 -5.43 12.39
C LEU A 16 12.59 -5.54 12.85
N TRP A 17 11.66 -5.91 11.96
CA TRP A 17 10.29 -6.20 12.37
C TRP A 17 10.17 -7.40 13.30
N ARG A 18 11.05 -8.40 13.17
CA ARG A 18 11.09 -9.55 14.07
C ARG A 18 11.52 -9.12 15.46
N SER A 19 12.56 -8.30 15.55
CA SER A 19 12.99 -7.71 16.83
C SER A 19 11.91 -6.84 17.45
N PHE A 20 11.14 -6.10 16.63
CA PHE A 20 9.97 -5.35 17.11
C PHE A 20 8.92 -6.29 17.72
N LEU A 21 8.57 -7.39 17.07
CA LEU A 21 7.62 -8.39 17.60
C LEU A 21 8.16 -9.12 18.83
N GLU A 22 9.45 -9.40 18.89
CA GLU A 22 10.10 -9.96 20.09
C GLU A 22 9.93 -9.03 21.30
N VAL A 23 10.14 -7.73 21.13
CA VAL A 23 9.89 -6.73 22.18
C VAL A 23 8.41 -6.73 22.59
N VAL A 24 7.49 -6.80 21.63
CA VAL A 24 6.05 -6.88 21.91
C VAL A 24 5.70 -8.15 22.69
N GLN A 25 6.26 -9.30 22.31
CA GLN A 25 6.02 -10.59 22.97
C GLN A 25 6.54 -10.61 24.41
N ILE A 26 7.68 -9.96 24.68
CA ILE A 26 8.24 -9.86 26.03
C ILE A 26 7.43 -8.87 26.87
N ALA A 27 7.13 -7.68 26.35
CA ALA A 27 6.50 -6.61 27.11
C ALA A 27 4.97 -6.78 27.25
N MET A 28 4.33 -7.45 26.30
CA MET A 28 2.88 -7.62 26.16
C MET A 28 2.08 -6.33 26.47
N PRO A 29 2.39 -5.20 25.79
CA PRO A 29 1.80 -3.90 26.09
C PRO A 29 0.29 -3.86 25.83
N ARG A 30 -0.43 -2.91 26.42
CA ARG A 30 -1.89 -2.74 26.16
C ARG A 30 -2.19 -2.32 24.72
N ALA A 31 -1.27 -1.56 24.12
CA ALA A 31 -1.36 -1.10 22.74
C ALA A 31 0.01 -1.18 22.09
N VAL A 32 0.03 -1.54 20.81
CA VAL A 32 1.20 -1.54 19.93
C VAL A 32 0.89 -0.59 18.78
N VAL A 33 1.85 0.26 18.43
CA VAL A 33 1.76 1.11 17.25
C VAL A 33 3.00 0.90 16.42
N MET A 34 2.81 0.70 15.13
CA MET A 34 3.87 0.60 14.14
C MET A 34 3.58 1.58 13.01
N GLU A 35 4.61 2.32 12.62
CA GLU A 35 4.56 3.25 11.49
C GLU A 35 5.58 2.81 10.44
N ASN A 36 5.19 2.90 9.17
CA ASN A 36 6.11 2.70 8.07
C ASN A 36 5.69 3.46 6.80
N VAL A 37 6.54 3.37 5.78
CA VAL A 37 6.22 3.85 4.43
C VAL A 37 5.09 3.03 3.79
N PRO A 38 4.26 3.64 2.92
CA PRO A 38 3.16 2.94 2.24
C PRO A 38 3.61 1.76 1.37
N ASP A 39 4.84 1.78 0.86
CA ASP A 39 5.37 0.76 -0.07
C ASP A 39 5.39 -0.65 0.55
N MET A 40 5.51 -0.73 1.89
CA MET A 40 5.40 -1.99 2.63
C MET A 40 4.03 -2.67 2.41
N ALA A 41 2.98 -1.88 2.18
CA ALA A 41 1.62 -2.35 1.86
C ALA A 41 1.38 -2.53 0.34
N LEU A 42 2.37 -2.30 -0.51
CA LEU A 42 2.23 -2.30 -1.97
C LEU A 42 3.01 -3.39 -2.69
N ASP A 43 4.13 -3.85 -2.12
CA ASP A 43 5.09 -4.70 -2.85
C ASP A 43 5.26 -6.11 -2.25
N ARG A 44 6.36 -6.79 -2.58
CA ARG A 44 6.80 -8.08 -1.99
C ARG A 44 6.83 -8.03 -0.45
N GLU A 45 7.02 -6.84 0.11
CA GLU A 45 7.05 -6.58 1.55
C GLU A 45 5.68 -6.74 2.25
N MET A 46 4.58 -6.94 1.50
CA MET A 46 3.26 -7.27 2.07
C MET A 46 3.29 -8.54 2.93
N PHE A 47 4.20 -9.47 2.65
CA PHE A 47 4.43 -10.62 3.50
C PHE A 47 4.79 -10.20 4.93
N ILE A 48 5.64 -9.18 5.10
CA ILE A 48 6.07 -8.70 6.41
C ILE A 48 4.87 -8.18 7.20
N LEU A 49 4.01 -7.37 6.58
CA LEU A 49 2.82 -6.83 7.23
C LEU A 49 1.86 -7.94 7.65
N ARG A 50 1.58 -8.91 6.76
CA ARG A 50 0.70 -10.04 7.08
C ARG A 50 1.27 -10.92 8.19
N SER A 51 2.59 -11.12 8.23
CA SER A 51 3.28 -11.84 9.31
C SER A 51 3.12 -11.12 10.65
N MET A 52 3.33 -9.79 10.68
CA MET A 52 3.07 -9.01 11.90
C MET A 52 1.63 -9.14 12.37
N VAL A 53 0.65 -9.04 11.46
CA VAL A 53 -0.77 -9.16 11.80
C VAL A 53 -1.05 -10.54 12.40
N GLU A 54 -0.62 -11.62 11.75
CA GLU A 54 -0.82 -12.98 12.25
C GLU A 54 -0.16 -13.20 13.62
N GLU A 55 1.09 -12.77 13.81
CA GLU A 55 1.79 -12.92 15.09
C GLU A 55 1.12 -12.12 16.20
N LEU A 56 0.71 -10.88 15.93
CA LEU A 56 -0.02 -10.05 16.91
C LEU A 56 -1.39 -10.65 17.27
N GLU A 57 -2.13 -11.16 16.28
CA GLU A 57 -3.42 -11.85 16.51
C GLU A 57 -3.23 -13.13 17.34
N GLN A 58 -2.16 -13.90 17.11
CA GLN A 58 -1.81 -15.07 17.92
C GLN A 58 -1.46 -14.70 19.38
N LEU A 59 -0.87 -13.52 19.60
CA LEU A 59 -0.61 -12.98 20.93
C LEU A 59 -1.86 -12.41 21.63
N GLY A 60 -3.03 -12.47 20.99
CA GLY A 60 -4.30 -12.00 21.55
C GLY A 60 -4.55 -10.51 21.36
N TYR A 61 -3.90 -9.90 20.36
CA TYR A 61 -4.22 -8.55 19.92
C TYR A 61 -5.26 -8.57 18.80
N SER A 62 -6.07 -7.53 18.72
CA SER A 62 -6.82 -7.17 17.52
C SER A 62 -6.06 -6.07 16.79
N VAL A 63 -5.92 -6.22 15.48
CA VAL A 63 -5.05 -5.38 14.66
C VAL A 63 -5.88 -4.54 13.68
N GLU A 64 -5.55 -3.25 13.60
CA GLU A 64 -6.08 -2.31 12.63
C GLU A 64 -4.95 -1.53 11.96
N GLU A 65 -4.81 -1.66 10.66
CA GLU A 65 -3.85 -0.98 9.79
C GLU A 65 -4.51 -0.20 8.63
N ARG A 66 -3.90 0.94 8.28
CA ARG A 66 -4.37 1.81 7.18
C ARG A 66 -3.21 2.61 6.61
N VAL A 67 -3.21 2.84 5.29
CA VAL A 67 -2.41 3.91 4.69
C VAL A 67 -3.18 5.21 4.79
N ILE A 68 -2.62 6.19 5.49
CA ILE A 68 -3.26 7.48 5.75
C ILE A 68 -2.53 8.62 5.06
N ASP A 69 -3.29 9.63 4.62
CA ASP A 69 -2.72 10.93 4.24
C ASP A 69 -2.61 11.81 5.49
N THR A 70 -1.40 12.23 5.86
CA THR A 70 -1.19 12.97 7.13
C THR A 70 -1.86 14.33 7.16
N TRP A 71 -2.10 14.95 5.99
CA TRP A 71 -2.76 16.26 5.92
C TRP A 71 -4.20 16.25 6.42
N ARG A 72 -4.87 15.10 6.34
CA ARG A 72 -6.22 14.90 6.90
C ARG A 72 -6.24 14.99 8.42
N TYR A 73 -5.07 15.00 9.05
CA TYR A 73 -4.88 15.16 10.49
C TYR A 73 -4.13 16.46 10.83
N GLY A 74 -4.13 17.44 9.90
CA GLY A 74 -3.60 18.78 10.09
C GLY A 74 -2.09 18.93 9.89
N VAL A 75 -1.43 17.95 9.27
CA VAL A 75 -0.02 18.05 8.87
C VAL A 75 0.09 18.77 7.51
N PRO A 76 0.83 19.88 7.36
CA PRO A 76 0.87 20.68 6.13
C PRO A 76 1.73 20.05 5.01
N GLN A 77 1.56 18.76 4.73
CA GLN A 77 2.34 17.98 3.78
C GLN A 77 1.50 16.93 3.03
N PHE A 78 1.79 16.74 1.75
CA PHE A 78 1.47 15.51 1.02
C PHE A 78 2.42 14.39 1.48
N ARG A 79 2.12 13.77 2.63
CA ARG A 79 2.84 12.62 3.20
C ARG A 79 1.85 11.51 3.49
N GLN A 80 2.16 10.31 3.02
CA GLN A 80 1.40 9.10 3.29
C GLN A 80 2.17 8.18 4.23
N ARG A 81 1.47 7.49 5.13
CA ARG A 81 2.06 6.51 6.04
C ARG A 81 1.18 5.30 6.24
N LEU A 82 1.79 4.13 6.28
CA LEU A 82 1.17 2.92 6.79
C LEU A 82 1.24 2.98 8.33
N ILE A 83 0.09 2.94 8.97
CA ILE A 83 -0.03 2.86 10.41
C ILE A 83 -0.71 1.53 10.75
N LEU A 84 -0.12 0.77 11.67
CA LEU A 84 -0.72 -0.41 12.28
C LEU A 84 -0.87 -0.13 13.77
N VAL A 85 -2.07 -0.36 14.30
CA VAL A 85 -2.40 -0.28 15.72
C VAL A 85 -2.94 -1.63 16.14
N ALA A 86 -2.35 -2.22 17.18
CA ALA A 86 -2.84 -3.46 17.76
C ALA A 86 -3.20 -3.25 19.23
N LEU A 87 -4.42 -3.60 19.62
CA LEU A 87 -4.88 -3.48 21.00
C LEU A 87 -5.05 -4.87 21.62
N ARG A 88 -4.54 -5.04 22.84
CA ARG A 88 -4.58 -6.34 23.53
C ARG A 88 -6.01 -6.68 23.96
N ASN A 89 -6.29 -7.97 24.16
CA ASN A 89 -7.58 -8.51 24.61
C ASN A 89 -8.71 -8.34 23.58
N GLY A 90 -8.37 -8.31 22.30
CA GLY A 90 -9.37 -8.20 21.23
C GLY A 90 -10.17 -6.90 21.25
N LEU A 91 -9.57 -5.78 21.68
CA LEU A 91 -10.22 -4.47 21.71
C LEU A 91 -10.21 -3.78 20.34
N ARG A 92 -11.33 -3.20 19.95
CA ARG A 92 -11.44 -2.49 18.67
C ARG A 92 -10.70 -1.16 18.73
N PHE A 93 -9.76 -0.93 17.81
CA PHE A 93 -9.25 0.41 17.57
C PHE A 93 -10.22 1.20 16.68
N LYS A 94 -10.58 2.41 17.12
CA LYS A 94 -11.39 3.35 16.34
C LYS A 94 -10.48 4.42 15.73
N TRP A 95 -10.43 4.47 14.40
CA TRP A 95 -9.67 5.50 13.69
C TRP A 95 -10.18 6.91 14.02
N PRO A 96 -9.28 7.88 14.26
CA PRO A 96 -9.67 9.27 14.45
C PRO A 96 -10.34 9.83 13.19
N ALA A 97 -11.22 10.82 13.37
CA ALA A 97 -11.90 11.47 12.26
C ALA A 97 -10.92 12.22 11.34
N GLU A 98 -11.14 12.12 10.02
CA GLU A 98 -10.41 12.89 9.02
C GLU A 98 -10.98 14.30 8.89
N SER A 99 -10.11 15.27 8.60
CA SER A 99 -10.48 16.63 8.22
C SER A 99 -10.24 16.87 6.72
N GLU A 100 -11.10 17.68 6.10
CA GLU A 100 -10.88 18.21 4.75
C GLU A 100 -10.16 19.57 4.77
N GLU A 101 -10.02 20.19 5.95
CA GLU A 101 -9.30 21.46 6.11
C GLU A 101 -7.80 21.25 5.90
N LYS A 102 -7.24 21.98 4.93
CA LYS A 102 -5.81 21.96 4.64
C LYS A 102 -5.08 23.09 5.35
N VAL A 103 -4.02 22.75 6.07
CA VAL A 103 -3.01 23.72 6.51
C VAL A 103 -2.01 23.91 5.37
N THR A 104 -2.05 25.07 4.70
CA THR A 104 -1.12 25.37 3.60
C THR A 104 0.30 25.64 4.12
N VAL A 105 1.28 25.62 3.22
CA VAL A 105 2.66 26.01 3.53
C VAL A 105 2.69 27.39 4.19
N TRP A 106 1.99 28.38 3.63
CA TRP A 106 1.99 29.73 4.18
C TRP A 106 1.31 29.82 5.54
N ASN A 107 0.21 29.09 5.75
CA ASN A 107 -0.42 29.01 7.06
C ASN A 107 0.49 28.41 8.12
N ALA A 108 1.47 27.59 7.73
CA ALA A 108 2.46 27.01 8.63
C ALA A 108 3.63 27.96 8.92
N ILE A 109 4.22 28.58 7.90
CA ILE A 109 5.53 29.27 8.03
C ILE A 109 5.50 30.79 7.81
N GLY A 110 4.38 31.36 7.36
CA GLY A 110 4.31 32.76 6.90
C GLY A 110 4.46 33.85 7.96
N ASP A 111 4.56 33.48 9.24
CA ASP A 111 4.86 34.33 10.40
C ASP A 111 6.35 34.40 10.74
N MET A 112 7.19 33.57 10.11
CA MET A 112 8.63 33.58 10.38
C MET A 112 9.31 34.78 9.70
N PRO A 113 10.31 35.41 10.34
CA PRO A 113 11.04 36.53 9.76
C PRO A 113 11.77 36.12 8.47
N GLU A 114 12.00 37.09 7.59
CA GLU A 114 12.78 36.83 6.37
C GLU A 114 14.27 36.64 6.68
N VAL A 115 14.90 35.72 5.98
CA VAL A 115 16.34 35.46 6.11
C VAL A 115 16.97 35.13 4.77
N GLU A 116 18.23 35.49 4.60
CA GLU A 116 19.00 35.20 3.40
C GLU A 116 19.53 33.76 3.36
N GLY A 117 19.96 33.31 2.18
CA GLY A 117 20.65 32.03 2.01
C GLY A 117 21.92 31.98 2.85
N GLY A 118 22.03 30.99 3.73
CA GLY A 118 23.17 30.81 4.63
C GLY A 118 23.04 31.52 5.97
N TRP A 119 21.91 32.17 6.23
CA TRP A 119 21.65 32.86 7.49
C TRP A 119 21.77 31.93 8.70
N ARG A 120 22.40 32.47 9.75
CA ARG A 120 22.56 31.86 11.07
C ARG A 120 22.39 32.96 12.13
N PRO A 121 21.77 32.65 13.28
CA PRO A 121 21.70 33.60 14.37
C PRO A 121 23.05 33.77 15.07
N ASP A 122 23.25 34.95 15.66
CA ASP A 122 24.33 35.17 16.62
C ASP A 122 24.17 34.25 17.83
N GLY A 123 25.29 33.77 18.39
CA GLY A 123 25.28 32.78 19.49
C GLY A 123 25.13 31.32 19.06
N GLY A 124 25.13 31.03 17.76
CA GLY A 124 25.24 29.67 17.23
C GLY A 124 24.03 28.80 17.57
N GLU A 125 24.25 27.67 18.25
CA GLU A 125 23.19 26.70 18.60
C GLU A 125 22.13 27.27 19.57
N TYR A 126 22.52 28.24 20.39
CA TYR A 126 21.62 28.94 21.32
C TYR A 126 21.02 30.22 20.74
N GLY A 127 21.43 30.61 19.53
CA GLY A 127 20.95 31.81 18.86
C GLY A 127 19.50 31.74 18.40
N TRP A 128 18.88 32.90 18.20
CA TRP A 128 17.50 33.04 17.73
C TRP A 128 17.34 34.18 16.72
N ALA A 129 16.27 34.13 15.93
CA ALA A 129 15.76 35.27 15.18
C ALA A 129 14.68 36.01 16.00
N ASP A 130 14.53 37.31 15.77
CA ASP A 130 13.43 38.09 16.33
C ASP A 130 12.10 37.67 15.70
N TYR A 131 11.07 37.52 16.54
CA TYR A 131 9.78 36.98 16.14
C TYR A 131 8.63 37.89 16.58
N GLU A 132 7.78 38.26 15.61
CA GLU A 132 6.70 39.21 15.83
C GLU A 132 5.44 38.58 16.46
N GLY A 133 5.23 37.29 16.23
CA GLY A 133 4.09 36.55 16.77
C GLY A 133 3.35 35.72 15.72
N PRO A 134 2.54 34.75 16.15
CA PRO A 134 1.77 33.91 15.23
C PRO A 134 0.59 34.68 14.66
N ILE A 135 0.25 34.38 13.40
CA ILE A 135 -0.85 35.02 12.66
C ILE A 135 -2.02 34.04 12.50
N THR A 136 -1.73 32.78 12.17
CA THR A 136 -2.72 31.74 11.93
C THR A 136 -2.96 30.87 13.17
N LYS A 137 -4.12 30.18 13.20
CA LYS A 137 -4.44 29.20 14.26
C LYS A 137 -3.36 28.13 14.40
N PHE A 138 -2.83 27.63 13.27
CA PHE A 138 -1.79 26.63 13.26
C PHE A 138 -0.48 27.16 13.88
N GLN A 139 -0.08 28.39 13.56
CA GLN A 139 1.11 29.00 14.15
C GLN A 139 0.94 29.22 15.66
N VAL A 140 -0.24 29.64 16.11
CA VAL A 140 -0.58 29.73 17.54
C VAL A 140 -0.43 28.37 18.23
N GLU A 141 -0.89 27.30 17.58
CA GLU A 141 -0.74 25.94 18.08
C GLU A 141 0.73 25.50 18.17
N MET A 142 1.54 25.77 17.15
CA MET A 142 2.97 25.42 17.15
C MET A 142 3.76 26.21 18.21
N ARG A 143 3.32 27.43 18.55
CA ARG A 143 3.88 28.24 19.63
C ARG A 143 3.37 27.86 21.02
N ARG A 144 2.40 26.93 21.13
CA ARG A 144 1.87 26.49 22.42
C ARG A 144 2.98 25.80 23.22
N GLY A 145 3.16 26.23 24.46
CA GLY A 145 4.25 25.73 25.33
C GLY A 145 5.58 26.50 25.21
N VAL A 146 5.71 27.47 24.29
CA VAL A 146 6.83 28.41 24.33
C VAL A 146 6.68 29.32 25.55
N SER A 147 7.73 29.46 26.36
CA SER A 147 7.72 30.30 27.55
C SER A 147 7.53 31.79 27.20
N GLN A 148 7.01 32.57 28.16
CA GLN A 148 6.82 34.01 27.96
C GLN A 148 8.14 34.73 27.64
N GLU A 149 9.25 34.33 28.26
CA GLU A 149 10.59 34.87 27.98
C GLU A 149 11.02 34.63 26.52
N ASN A 150 10.63 33.50 25.94
CA ASN A 150 10.95 33.11 24.57
C ASN A 150 9.85 33.46 23.57
N SER A 151 8.82 34.19 24.00
CA SER A 151 7.65 34.53 23.16
C SER A 151 8.00 35.35 21.91
N ARG A 152 9.10 36.10 21.94
CA ARG A 152 9.66 36.91 20.84
C ARG A 152 10.88 36.28 20.16
N LYS A 153 11.23 35.04 20.50
CA LYS A 153 12.41 34.34 19.97
C LYS A 153 11.99 33.18 19.06
N LEU A 154 12.63 33.06 17.90
CA LEU A 154 12.51 31.93 17.00
C LEU A 154 13.85 31.21 16.85
N PHE A 155 13.91 29.99 17.38
CA PHE A 155 15.11 29.18 17.34
C PHE A 155 15.17 28.27 16.11
N ASP A 156 16.37 27.81 15.76
CA ASP A 156 16.66 26.92 14.63
C ASP A 156 16.21 27.46 13.26
N HIS A 157 16.02 28.77 13.10
CA HIS A 157 15.64 29.38 11.82
C HIS A 157 16.83 29.50 10.85
N ILE A 158 17.62 28.43 10.75
CA ILE A 158 18.91 28.38 10.03
C ILE A 158 18.71 27.77 8.64
N THR A 159 19.29 28.37 7.61
CA THR A 159 19.27 27.84 6.24
C THR A 159 20.68 27.67 5.66
N ARG A 160 20.76 27.01 4.50
CA ARG A 160 22.01 26.75 3.77
C ARG A 160 22.38 27.94 2.91
N PRO A 161 23.68 28.20 2.70
CA PRO A 161 24.14 29.13 1.69
C PRO A 161 23.58 28.75 0.31
N VAL A 162 23.21 29.75 -0.47
CA VAL A 162 22.74 29.59 -1.85
C VAL A 162 23.79 30.22 -2.75
N ARG A 163 24.22 29.48 -3.77
CA ARG A 163 25.17 30.01 -4.76
C ARG A 163 24.47 31.07 -5.61
N ASP A 164 25.23 32.03 -6.14
CA ASP A 164 24.64 33.11 -6.94
C ASP A 164 23.88 32.60 -8.17
N ASP A 165 24.42 31.58 -8.86
CA ASP A 165 23.77 30.93 -10.01
C ASP A 165 22.46 30.22 -9.64
N ASP A 166 22.39 29.66 -8.44
CA ASP A 166 21.17 29.05 -7.90
C ASP A 166 20.15 30.09 -7.44
N ARG A 167 20.62 31.21 -6.87
CA ARG A 167 19.76 32.32 -6.46
C ARG A 167 19.05 32.94 -7.67
N GLU A 168 19.79 33.20 -8.75
CA GLU A 168 19.23 33.65 -10.03
C GLU A 168 18.19 32.67 -10.60
N ALA A 169 18.49 31.37 -10.53
CA ALA A 169 17.53 30.35 -10.94
C ALA A 169 16.26 30.43 -10.08
N PHE A 170 16.39 30.49 -8.75
CA PHE A 170 15.25 30.58 -7.85
C PHE A 170 14.41 31.84 -8.10
N GLU A 171 15.04 32.99 -8.35
CA GLU A 171 14.36 34.26 -8.68
C GLU A 171 13.44 34.13 -9.89
N SER A 172 13.84 33.35 -10.90
CA SER A 172 13.04 33.10 -12.10
C SER A 172 11.90 32.09 -11.91
N MET A 173 11.88 31.36 -10.79
CA MET A 173 10.95 30.25 -10.56
C MET A 173 9.65 30.69 -9.88
N THR A 174 8.56 30.09 -10.35
CA THR A 174 7.30 29.97 -9.60
C THR A 174 7.14 28.54 -9.09
N HIS A 175 6.08 28.27 -8.32
CA HIS A 175 5.76 26.90 -7.88
C HIS A 175 5.41 25.95 -9.04
N ALA A 176 5.03 26.48 -10.21
CA ALA A 176 4.70 25.70 -11.40
C ALA A 176 5.92 25.42 -12.31
N THR A 177 7.01 26.16 -12.13
CA THR A 177 8.22 26.04 -12.96
C THR A 177 8.88 24.67 -12.77
N LYS A 178 9.11 23.95 -13.87
CA LYS A 178 9.92 22.71 -13.87
C LYS A 178 11.39 23.04 -14.03
N TYR A 179 12.24 22.11 -13.64
CA TYR A 179 13.69 22.30 -13.77
C TYR A 179 14.12 22.42 -15.24
N THR A 180 13.45 21.71 -16.13
CA THR A 180 13.64 21.77 -17.59
C THR A 180 13.26 23.11 -18.21
N ASP A 181 12.47 23.94 -17.51
CA ASP A 181 12.01 25.23 -18.00
C ASP A 181 13.02 26.35 -17.71
N LEU A 182 14.06 26.07 -16.91
CA LEU A 182 15.12 27.03 -16.58
C LEU A 182 16.05 27.26 -17.78
N ALA A 183 16.73 28.40 -17.83
CA ALA A 183 17.76 28.61 -18.87
C ALA A 183 18.88 27.56 -18.75
N GLU A 184 19.46 27.12 -19.88
CA GLU A 184 20.47 26.04 -19.92
C GLU A 184 21.65 26.28 -18.96
N ARG A 185 22.07 27.54 -18.79
CA ARG A 185 23.13 27.91 -17.83
C ARG A 185 22.82 27.56 -16.37
N HIS A 186 21.54 27.47 -16.01
CA HIS A 186 21.07 27.07 -14.67
C HIS A 186 20.75 25.56 -14.59
N GLN A 187 20.79 24.83 -15.72
CA GLN A 187 20.53 23.39 -15.79
C GLN A 187 21.82 22.56 -15.61
N ARG A 188 22.37 22.50 -14.39
CA ARG A 188 23.61 21.75 -14.07
C ARG A 188 23.48 20.22 -14.06
N TYR A 189 22.31 19.71 -13.73
CA TYR A 189 21.96 18.29 -13.76
C TYR A 189 21.38 17.90 -15.12
N ARG A 190 21.65 16.67 -15.56
CA ARG A 190 21.12 16.17 -16.84
C ARG A 190 19.59 16.20 -16.84
N ASN A 191 19.04 16.88 -17.83
CA ASN A 191 17.61 17.16 -17.96
C ASN A 191 16.79 15.94 -18.44
N ASP A 192 17.45 14.90 -18.95
CA ASP A 192 16.85 13.61 -19.34
C ASP A 192 16.46 12.73 -18.14
N ILE A 193 16.98 13.01 -16.94
CA ILE A 193 16.78 12.19 -15.73
C ILE A 193 16.23 12.98 -14.53
N PHE A 194 16.34 14.30 -14.53
CA PHE A 194 16.06 15.15 -13.35
C PHE A 194 15.17 16.36 -13.67
N ASP A 195 13.95 16.14 -14.15
CA ASP A 195 12.97 17.21 -14.43
C ASP A 195 12.42 17.92 -13.18
N ASP A 196 12.65 17.34 -11.99
CA ASP A 196 12.08 17.78 -10.72
C ASP A 196 13.12 18.24 -9.68
N LYS A 197 14.37 18.45 -10.07
CA LYS A 197 15.46 18.73 -9.11
C LYS A 197 15.24 20.00 -8.28
N TYR A 198 14.71 21.07 -8.89
CA TYR A 198 14.44 22.35 -8.24
C TYR A 198 12.94 22.53 -8.11
N LYS A 199 12.46 22.84 -6.90
CA LYS A 199 11.04 23.03 -6.62
C LYS A 199 10.80 24.13 -5.59
N ARG A 200 10.21 25.23 -6.07
CA ARG A 200 9.60 26.27 -5.24
C ARG A 200 8.26 25.78 -4.73
N LEU A 201 8.06 25.86 -3.42
CA LEU A 201 6.81 25.42 -2.80
C LEU A 201 5.67 26.38 -3.14
N ASN A 202 4.46 25.84 -3.30
CA ASN A 202 3.25 26.64 -3.43
C ASN A 202 2.81 27.10 -2.04
N GLU A 203 2.75 28.41 -1.82
CA GLU A 203 2.34 28.99 -0.53
C GLU A 203 0.89 28.61 -0.15
N ASN A 204 0.03 28.39 -1.15
CA ASN A 204 -1.40 28.13 -0.99
C ASN A 204 -1.77 26.64 -1.05
N ASP A 205 -0.78 25.74 -1.07
CA ASP A 205 -1.01 24.29 -1.05
C ASP A 205 -0.17 23.63 0.05
N LEU A 206 -0.27 22.30 0.16
CA LEU A 206 0.54 21.50 1.08
C LEU A 206 2.00 21.44 0.62
N SER A 207 2.93 21.31 1.57
CA SER A 207 4.31 21.00 1.24
C SER A 207 4.41 19.59 0.62
N ARG A 208 5.50 19.34 -0.11
CA ARG A 208 5.92 17.96 -0.39
C ARG A 208 6.33 17.27 0.92
N THR A 209 6.37 15.94 0.92
CA THR A 209 6.89 15.16 2.06
C THR A 209 8.29 15.64 2.42
N ILE A 210 8.50 16.11 3.65
CA ILE A 210 9.82 16.39 4.20
C ILE A 210 10.52 15.05 4.44
N THR A 211 11.53 14.75 3.62
CA THR A 211 12.35 13.53 3.73
C THR A 211 13.65 13.81 4.46
N ALA A 212 14.29 12.80 5.06
CA ALA A 212 15.61 12.98 5.68
C ALA A 212 16.68 13.42 4.66
N HIS A 213 16.44 13.16 3.38
CA HIS A 213 17.28 13.64 2.28
C HIS A 213 17.26 15.15 2.11
N ILE A 214 16.35 15.91 2.73
CA ILE A 214 16.45 17.39 2.81
C ILE A 214 17.79 17.84 3.42
N ALA A 215 18.44 16.98 4.20
CA ALA A 215 19.79 17.17 4.69
C ALA A 215 20.87 17.25 3.58
N LYS A 216 20.55 16.84 2.35
CA LYS A 216 21.43 16.92 1.17
C LYS A 216 20.74 17.70 0.04
N ASP A 217 19.51 17.33 -0.28
CA ASP A 217 18.72 17.83 -1.41
C ASP A 217 17.73 18.95 -0.98
N GLY A 218 18.27 20.06 -0.46
CA GLY A 218 17.44 21.20 -0.04
C GLY A 218 16.66 21.86 -1.18
N TYR A 219 17.13 21.76 -2.42
CA TYR A 219 16.56 22.42 -3.61
C TYR A 219 15.19 21.87 -4.04
N TRP A 220 14.77 20.75 -3.47
CA TRP A 220 13.41 20.24 -3.61
C TRP A 220 12.39 20.99 -2.73
N TYR A 221 12.88 21.89 -1.87
CA TYR A 221 12.12 22.65 -0.88
C TYR A 221 12.60 24.11 -0.88
N ILE A 222 12.41 24.81 -2.01
CA ILE A 222 12.68 26.25 -2.11
C ILE A 222 11.51 27.00 -1.48
N HIS A 223 11.83 27.99 -0.62
CA HIS A 223 10.86 28.80 0.11
C HIS A 223 9.87 29.48 -0.86
N PRO A 224 8.57 29.60 -0.56
CA PRO A 224 7.61 30.14 -1.52
C PRO A 224 7.93 31.55 -2.00
N ARG A 225 8.40 32.43 -1.10
CA ARG A 225 8.64 33.87 -1.38
C ARG A 225 10.09 34.31 -1.39
N GLN A 226 11.01 33.49 -0.87
CA GLN A 226 12.42 33.86 -0.70
C GLN A 226 13.29 32.99 -1.60
N ASN A 227 14.43 33.50 -2.07
CA ASN A 227 15.32 32.80 -3.01
C ASN A 227 16.31 31.92 -2.27
N ARG A 228 15.78 31.04 -1.42
CA ARG A 228 16.54 30.10 -0.59
C ARG A 228 15.76 28.82 -0.33
N THR A 229 16.46 27.80 0.14
CA THR A 229 15.81 26.60 0.67
C THR A 229 15.17 26.88 2.02
N LEU A 230 14.25 26.00 2.44
CA LEU A 230 13.67 26.05 3.78
C LEU A 230 14.73 26.06 4.88
N THR A 231 14.44 26.76 5.98
CA THR A 231 15.21 26.67 7.22
C THR A 231 14.89 25.38 7.99
N VAL A 232 15.73 25.04 8.96
CA VAL A 232 15.47 23.92 9.89
C VAL A 232 14.12 24.10 10.60
N ARG A 233 13.82 25.30 11.12
CA ARG A 233 12.56 25.61 11.79
C ARG A 233 11.35 25.55 10.86
N GLU A 234 11.46 26.02 9.62
CA GLU A 234 10.37 25.89 8.62
C GLU A 234 10.07 24.42 8.32
N ALA A 235 11.10 23.59 8.08
CA ALA A 235 10.93 22.16 7.87
C ALA A 235 10.34 21.45 9.10
N ALA A 236 10.80 21.82 10.30
CA ALA A 236 10.27 21.30 11.56
C ALA A 236 8.79 21.61 11.73
N ARG A 237 8.37 22.85 11.43
CA ARG A 237 6.98 23.26 11.57
C ARG A 237 6.08 22.63 10.50
N LEU A 238 6.60 22.41 9.29
CA LEU A 238 5.90 21.61 8.28
C LEU A 238 5.72 20.15 8.73
N GLN A 239 6.67 19.61 9.50
CA GLN A 239 6.55 18.32 10.21
C GLN A 239 5.75 18.41 11.51
N THR A 240 5.12 19.54 11.85
CA THR A 240 4.32 19.77 13.07
C THR A 240 5.09 19.63 14.39
N PHE A 241 6.40 19.85 14.37
CA PHE A 241 7.15 20.02 15.62
C PHE A 241 6.75 21.34 16.30
N PRO A 242 6.42 21.32 17.60
CA PRO A 242 6.26 22.54 18.38
C PRO A 242 7.53 23.39 18.34
N ASP A 243 7.37 24.71 18.41
CA ASP A 243 8.50 25.64 18.30
C ASP A 243 9.46 25.60 19.49
N HIS A 244 8.99 25.10 20.63
CA HIS A 244 9.84 24.87 21.80
C HIS A 244 10.69 23.59 21.69
N PHE A 245 10.43 22.72 20.70
CA PHE A 245 11.23 21.51 20.46
C PHE A 245 12.57 21.90 19.83
N ARG A 246 13.68 21.42 20.42
CA ARG A 246 15.04 21.67 19.94
C ARG A 246 15.65 20.40 19.38
N PHE A 247 16.46 20.57 18.33
CA PHE A 247 17.15 19.48 17.66
C PHE A 247 18.61 19.45 18.07
N ASP A 248 19.17 18.25 18.19
CA ASP A 248 20.56 18.08 18.60
C ASP A 248 21.51 18.00 17.39
N GLY A 249 22.70 18.57 17.54
CA GLY A 249 23.76 18.56 16.53
C GLY A 249 23.62 19.59 15.39
N PRO A 250 24.45 19.48 14.33
CA PRO A 250 24.51 20.47 13.26
C PRO A 250 23.21 20.51 12.43
N PRO A 251 22.94 21.57 11.65
CA PRO A 251 21.71 21.70 10.87
C PRO A 251 21.39 20.50 9.97
N SER A 252 22.40 19.84 9.39
CA SER A 252 22.22 18.62 8.60
C SER A 252 21.73 17.43 9.43
N ALA A 253 22.10 17.32 10.70
CA ALA A 253 21.56 16.33 11.62
C ALA A 253 20.12 16.66 12.01
N ALA A 254 19.83 17.93 12.33
CA ALA A 254 18.47 18.38 12.60
C ALA A 254 17.52 18.09 11.42
N PHE A 255 17.91 18.41 10.19
CA PHE A 255 17.15 18.05 8.99
C PHE A 255 16.88 16.54 8.85
N ARG A 256 17.86 15.68 9.19
CA ARG A 256 17.65 14.22 9.18
C ARG A 256 16.65 13.78 10.25
N GLN A 257 16.78 14.29 11.48
CA GLN A 257 15.84 14.01 12.57
C GLN A 257 14.41 14.40 12.16
N ILE A 258 14.24 15.62 11.63
CA ILE A 258 12.95 16.14 11.15
C ILE A 258 12.37 15.25 10.04
N GLY A 259 13.18 14.89 9.04
CA GLY A 259 12.71 14.10 7.90
C GLY A 259 12.37 12.64 8.23
N ASN A 260 13.09 12.04 9.19
CA ASN A 260 12.83 10.68 9.66
C ASN A 260 11.66 10.59 10.65
N ALA A 261 11.32 11.68 11.33
CA ALA A 261 10.25 11.67 12.32
C ALA A 261 8.87 11.43 11.72
N VAL A 262 8.01 10.79 12.53
CA VAL A 262 6.56 10.86 12.40
C VAL A 262 6.13 12.27 12.83
N PRO A 263 5.24 12.97 12.10
CA PRO A 263 4.76 14.28 12.51
C PRO A 263 4.16 14.23 13.94
N PRO A 264 4.61 15.07 14.90
CA PRO A 264 4.10 15.00 16.28
C PRO A 264 2.58 15.17 16.38
N ARG A 265 1.97 16.00 15.53
CA ARG A 265 0.50 16.13 15.48
C ARG A 265 -0.19 14.82 15.14
N LEU A 266 0.36 14.04 14.20
CA LEU A 266 -0.17 12.72 13.87
C LEU A 266 -0.03 11.77 15.06
N GLY A 267 1.14 11.77 15.73
CA GLY A 267 1.36 10.97 16.93
C GLY A 267 0.38 11.30 18.06
N HIS A 268 0.10 12.59 18.28
CA HIS A 268 -0.90 13.04 19.26
C HIS A 268 -2.31 12.54 18.92
N VAL A 269 -2.75 12.71 17.67
CA VAL A 269 -4.08 12.29 17.21
C VAL A 269 -4.26 10.77 17.33
N LEU A 270 -3.26 9.98 16.95
CA LEU A 270 -3.28 8.52 17.12
C LEU A 270 -3.27 8.13 18.60
N GLY A 271 -2.47 8.81 19.43
CA GLY A 271 -2.40 8.58 20.87
C GLY A 271 -3.75 8.79 21.57
N GLU A 272 -4.46 9.88 21.25
CA GLU A 272 -5.80 10.13 21.77
C GLU A 272 -6.80 9.06 21.30
N ALA A 273 -6.74 8.64 20.03
CA ALA A 273 -7.62 7.59 19.51
C ALA A 273 -7.39 6.24 20.20
N ILE A 274 -6.13 5.89 20.46
CA ILE A 274 -5.75 4.68 21.20
C ILE A 274 -6.27 4.76 22.62
N ARG A 275 -6.04 5.88 23.31
CA ARG A 275 -6.53 6.11 24.68
C ARG A 275 -8.05 5.94 24.75
N ALA A 276 -8.79 6.62 23.87
CA ALA A 276 -10.24 6.54 23.81
C ALA A 276 -10.74 5.11 23.52
N SER A 277 -10.07 4.38 22.63
CA SER A 277 -10.44 3.00 22.29
C SER A 277 -10.18 2.02 23.46
N LEU A 278 -9.09 2.23 24.21
CA LEU A 278 -8.78 1.47 25.42
C LEU A 278 -9.76 1.76 26.57
N GLU A 279 -10.34 2.96 26.63
CA GLU A 279 -11.36 3.35 27.62
C GLU A 279 -12.75 2.83 27.25
N ASP A 280 -13.11 2.89 25.96
CA ASP A 280 -14.39 2.43 25.41
C ASP A 280 -14.59 0.91 25.51
N ASN A 281 -13.48 0.14 25.50
CA ASN A 281 -13.46 -1.31 25.75
C ASN A 281 -14.41 -2.13 24.84
N THR A 282 -14.70 -1.63 23.64
CA THR A 282 -15.50 -2.35 22.64
C THR A 282 -14.70 -3.50 22.04
N ALA A 283 -15.29 -4.69 21.95
CA ALA A 283 -14.66 -5.83 21.28
C ALA A 283 -14.47 -5.57 19.77
N ALA A 284 -13.34 -6.04 19.24
CA ALA A 284 -13.04 -6.02 17.82
C ALA A 284 -14.01 -6.91 17.03
N ALA A 285 -14.07 -6.66 15.73
CA ALA A 285 -14.74 -7.57 14.80
C ALA A 285 -13.96 -8.89 14.69
N ILE A 286 -14.42 -9.78 13.82
CA ILE A 286 -13.70 -11.01 13.48
C ILE A 286 -12.26 -10.71 13.08
N SER A 287 -11.32 -11.54 13.56
CA SER A 287 -9.90 -11.41 13.25
C SER A 287 -9.61 -11.73 11.77
N THR A 288 -8.44 -11.32 11.30
CA THR A 288 -7.94 -11.67 9.97
C THR A 288 -7.82 -13.18 9.83
N ARG A 289 -7.26 -13.85 10.84
CA ARG A 289 -7.12 -15.30 10.91
C ARG A 289 -8.45 -16.06 10.86
N ASP A 290 -9.46 -15.61 11.61
CA ASP A 290 -10.77 -16.24 11.65
C ASP A 290 -11.54 -16.00 10.33
N THR A 291 -11.42 -14.80 9.76
CA THR A 291 -11.98 -14.48 8.43
C THR A 291 -11.42 -15.41 7.36
N ALA A 292 -10.10 -15.60 7.34
CA ALA A 292 -9.44 -16.51 6.41
C ALA A 292 -9.91 -17.96 6.62
N SER A 293 -10.06 -18.38 7.87
CA SER A 293 -10.53 -19.73 8.22
C SER A 293 -11.97 -19.99 7.78
N LEU A 294 -12.88 -19.02 7.94
CA LEU A 294 -14.26 -19.12 7.44
C LEU A 294 -14.31 -19.23 5.92
N LEU A 295 -13.54 -18.40 5.21
CA LEU A 295 -13.48 -18.42 3.74
C LEU A 295 -12.92 -19.74 3.22
N ALA A 296 -11.84 -20.25 3.83
CA ALA A 296 -11.23 -21.52 3.46
C ALA A 296 -12.19 -22.69 3.71
N ALA A 297 -12.79 -22.77 4.90
CA ALA A 297 -13.75 -23.84 5.24
C ALA A 297 -14.95 -23.83 4.29
N TRP A 298 -15.49 -22.64 3.98
CA TRP A 298 -16.57 -22.50 3.01
C TRP A 298 -16.17 -22.98 1.62
N PHE A 299 -15.00 -22.57 1.12
CA PHE A 299 -14.50 -23.03 -0.19
C PHE A 299 -14.31 -24.54 -0.23
N GLN A 300 -13.77 -25.14 0.84
CA GLN A 300 -13.55 -26.58 0.96
C GLN A 300 -14.88 -27.36 0.98
N SER A 301 -15.90 -26.84 1.65
CA SER A 301 -17.25 -27.45 1.71
C SER A 301 -17.95 -27.54 0.35
N ARG A 302 -17.59 -26.67 -0.60
CA ARG A 302 -18.18 -26.65 -1.96
C ARG A 302 -17.62 -27.76 -2.84
N GLN A 303 -18.17 -28.97 -2.69
CA GLN A 303 -17.67 -30.18 -3.36
C GLN A 303 -17.83 -30.20 -4.89
N ARG A 304 -18.91 -29.61 -5.46
CA ARG A 304 -19.21 -29.71 -6.91
C ARG A 304 -19.81 -28.46 -7.57
N ASN A 305 -20.26 -27.46 -6.81
CA ASN A 305 -21.01 -26.31 -7.33
C ASN A 305 -20.20 -25.01 -7.20
N LEU A 306 -19.01 -24.99 -7.78
CA LEU A 306 -18.23 -23.76 -7.89
C LEU A 306 -18.67 -22.97 -9.13
N ALA A 307 -18.78 -21.65 -9.00
CA ALA A 307 -18.90 -20.74 -10.14
C ALA A 307 -17.63 -20.78 -11.00
N ILE A 308 -16.48 -21.03 -10.37
CA ILE A 308 -15.18 -21.18 -11.04
C ILE A 308 -14.58 -22.55 -10.68
N PRO A 309 -15.00 -23.65 -11.35
CA PRO A 309 -14.56 -25.00 -11.02
C PRO A 309 -13.05 -25.24 -11.11
N TRP A 310 -12.37 -24.51 -11.98
CA TRP A 310 -10.93 -24.66 -12.20
C TRP A 310 -10.07 -24.06 -11.08
N LEU A 311 -10.63 -23.37 -10.08
CA LEU A 311 -9.89 -23.03 -8.84
C LEU A 311 -9.38 -24.27 -8.08
N ARG A 312 -9.93 -25.46 -8.40
CA ARG A 312 -9.48 -26.77 -7.93
C ARG A 312 -8.79 -27.60 -9.03
N ALA A 313 -8.26 -26.95 -10.07
CA ALA A 313 -7.41 -27.63 -11.03
C ALA A 313 -6.20 -28.28 -10.31
N GLU A 314 -5.75 -29.43 -10.79
CA GLU A 314 -4.56 -30.11 -10.27
C GLU A 314 -3.31 -29.73 -11.09
N ILE A 315 -3.52 -29.34 -12.35
CA ILE A 315 -2.48 -29.04 -13.33
C ILE A 315 -2.63 -27.59 -13.79
N ARG A 316 -1.51 -26.84 -13.84
CA ARG A 316 -1.51 -25.42 -14.25
C ARG A 316 -2.11 -25.18 -15.63
N PHE A 317 -1.81 -26.05 -16.57
CA PHE A 317 -2.40 -25.96 -17.90
C PHE A 317 -3.93 -26.07 -17.90
N GLN A 318 -4.51 -26.94 -17.07
CA GLN A 318 -5.98 -27.06 -16.95
C GLN A 318 -6.60 -25.75 -16.43
N PHE A 319 -5.97 -25.13 -15.43
CA PHE A 319 -6.38 -23.82 -14.93
C PHE A 319 -6.33 -22.78 -16.05
N VAL A 320 -5.18 -22.64 -16.70
CA VAL A 320 -4.93 -21.64 -17.75
C VAL A 320 -5.89 -21.79 -18.92
N ALA A 321 -6.11 -23.01 -19.39
CA ALA A 321 -7.06 -23.32 -20.47
C ALA A 321 -8.49 -22.93 -20.09
N ALA A 322 -8.91 -23.26 -18.87
CA ALA A 322 -10.24 -22.92 -18.38
C ALA A 322 -10.42 -21.43 -18.12
N GLU A 323 -9.44 -20.74 -17.55
CA GLU A 323 -9.50 -19.29 -17.33
C GLU A 323 -9.57 -18.54 -18.68
N ILE A 324 -8.75 -18.91 -19.66
CA ILE A 324 -8.80 -18.28 -20.98
C ILE A 324 -10.14 -18.58 -21.68
N LEU A 325 -10.57 -19.84 -21.74
CA LEU A 325 -11.76 -20.22 -22.51
C LEU A 325 -13.07 -19.99 -21.80
N LEU A 326 -13.15 -20.14 -20.47
CA LEU A 326 -14.41 -20.24 -19.74
C LEU A 326 -14.68 -19.08 -18.79
N GLU A 327 -13.72 -18.17 -18.54
CA GLU A 327 -13.97 -16.99 -17.69
C GLU A 327 -15.17 -16.17 -18.21
N ARG A 328 -16.16 -15.90 -17.36
CA ARG A 328 -17.46 -15.28 -17.72
C ARG A 328 -18.31 -16.09 -18.71
N GLY A 329 -18.05 -17.39 -18.85
CA GLY A 329 -18.90 -18.30 -19.60
C GLY A 329 -20.24 -18.52 -18.89
N SER A 330 -21.27 -18.95 -19.64
CA SER A 330 -22.54 -19.32 -19.02
C SER A 330 -22.37 -20.57 -18.14
N PRO A 331 -23.18 -20.77 -17.09
CA PRO A 331 -23.12 -21.97 -16.27
C PRO A 331 -23.27 -23.26 -17.07
N THR A 332 -24.07 -23.23 -18.14
CA THR A 332 -24.23 -24.36 -19.07
C THR A 332 -22.95 -24.66 -19.84
N ALA A 333 -22.31 -23.63 -20.41
CA ALA A 333 -21.03 -23.80 -21.10
C ALA A 333 -19.96 -24.36 -20.15
N ILE A 334 -19.82 -23.78 -18.95
CA ILE A 334 -18.84 -24.23 -17.95
C ILE A 334 -19.07 -25.70 -17.57
N ARG A 335 -20.32 -26.11 -17.29
CA ARG A 335 -20.65 -27.50 -16.94
C ARG A 335 -20.35 -28.50 -18.05
N SER A 336 -20.55 -28.13 -19.30
CA SER A 336 -20.27 -29.00 -20.45
C SER A 336 -18.77 -29.10 -20.75
N MET A 337 -18.03 -28.00 -20.57
CA MET A 337 -16.67 -27.85 -21.07
C MET A 337 -15.59 -28.16 -20.05
N TRP A 338 -15.78 -27.79 -18.78
CA TRP A 338 -14.79 -28.04 -17.74
C TRP A 338 -14.42 -29.54 -17.60
N PRO A 339 -15.36 -30.51 -17.66
CA PRO A 339 -15.00 -31.93 -17.61
C PRO A 339 -14.08 -32.39 -18.76
N LEU A 340 -14.10 -31.69 -19.91
CA LEU A 340 -13.20 -31.97 -21.03
C LEU A 340 -11.80 -31.41 -20.74
N ILE A 341 -11.71 -30.17 -20.28
CA ILE A 341 -10.42 -29.54 -19.90
C ILE A 341 -9.76 -30.30 -18.74
N LYS A 342 -10.53 -30.75 -17.76
CA LYS A 342 -10.04 -31.51 -16.61
C LYS A 342 -9.40 -32.84 -17.00
N LYS A 343 -9.76 -33.42 -18.16
CA LYS A 343 -9.16 -34.66 -18.67
C LYS A 343 -7.82 -34.45 -19.39
N LEU A 344 -7.44 -33.20 -19.66
CA LEU A 344 -6.17 -32.89 -20.30
C LEU A 344 -5.02 -33.18 -19.32
N GLY A 345 -4.05 -33.98 -19.75
CA GLY A 345 -2.85 -34.32 -18.97
C GLY A 345 -1.87 -33.15 -18.84
N ALA A 346 -0.82 -33.33 -18.04
CA ALA A 346 0.21 -32.31 -17.87
C ALA A 346 1.05 -32.16 -19.15
N PRO A 347 1.56 -30.96 -19.48
CA PRO A 347 2.29 -30.76 -20.73
C PRO A 347 3.53 -31.65 -20.88
N LYS A 348 4.19 -32.02 -19.78
CA LYS A 348 5.30 -32.97 -19.74
C LYS A 348 4.98 -34.37 -20.26
N ASP A 349 3.69 -34.74 -20.27
CA ASP A 349 3.22 -36.06 -20.69
C ASP A 349 2.69 -36.06 -22.14
N TRP A 350 2.78 -34.92 -22.85
CA TRP A 350 2.28 -34.80 -24.22
C TRP A 350 3.30 -35.31 -25.25
N ASP A 351 2.78 -35.99 -26.27
CA ASP A 351 3.46 -36.33 -27.51
C ASP A 351 2.86 -35.57 -28.71
N ALA A 352 3.43 -35.74 -29.90
CA ALA A 352 2.95 -35.04 -31.10
C ALA A 352 1.48 -35.37 -31.45
N ARG A 353 1.02 -36.59 -31.16
CA ARG A 353 -0.34 -37.04 -31.51
C ARG A 353 -1.38 -36.48 -30.55
N SER A 354 -1.11 -36.63 -29.26
CA SER A 354 -1.93 -36.07 -28.17
C SER A 354 -1.96 -34.55 -28.26
N THR A 355 -0.86 -33.88 -28.59
CA THR A 355 -0.87 -32.42 -28.75
C THR A 355 -1.81 -31.95 -29.86
N SER A 356 -1.77 -32.59 -31.04
CA SER A 356 -2.70 -32.26 -32.12
C SER A 356 -4.16 -32.46 -31.69
N SER A 357 -4.45 -33.55 -30.98
CA SER A 357 -5.79 -33.80 -30.44
C SER A 357 -6.21 -32.76 -29.39
N ILE A 358 -5.30 -32.32 -28.51
CA ILE A 358 -5.55 -31.27 -27.52
C ILE A 358 -5.87 -29.94 -28.21
N VAL A 359 -5.11 -29.59 -29.25
CA VAL A 359 -5.35 -28.38 -30.05
C VAL A 359 -6.72 -28.42 -30.71
N GLU A 360 -7.09 -29.54 -31.35
CA GLU A 360 -8.42 -29.73 -31.95
C GLU A 360 -9.53 -29.57 -30.92
N ILE A 361 -9.42 -30.24 -29.77
CA ILE A 361 -10.39 -30.13 -28.67
C ILE A 361 -10.55 -28.67 -28.23
N LEU A 362 -9.46 -27.94 -27.97
CA LEU A 362 -9.52 -26.55 -27.50
C LEU A 362 -10.12 -25.60 -28.54
N VAL A 363 -9.82 -25.82 -29.82
CA VAL A 363 -10.37 -25.03 -30.94
C VAL A 363 -11.87 -25.30 -31.11
N ASP A 364 -12.28 -26.55 -31.13
CA ASP A 364 -13.71 -26.94 -31.26
C ASP A 364 -14.53 -26.41 -30.08
N MET A 365 -13.98 -26.53 -28.88
CA MET A 365 -14.53 -25.94 -27.67
C MET A 365 -14.72 -24.44 -27.83
N ALA A 366 -13.66 -23.71 -28.19
CA ALA A 366 -13.73 -22.26 -28.35
C ALA A 366 -14.74 -21.85 -29.43
N ASN A 367 -14.80 -22.58 -30.55
CA ASN A 367 -15.79 -22.38 -31.62
C ASN A 367 -17.22 -22.54 -31.10
N GLY A 368 -17.48 -23.59 -30.31
CA GLY A 368 -18.80 -23.86 -29.74
C GLY A 368 -19.33 -22.77 -28.79
N ILE A 369 -18.45 -21.92 -28.23
CA ILE A 369 -18.83 -20.81 -27.35
C ILE A 369 -18.48 -19.42 -27.91
N GLY A 370 -18.09 -19.33 -29.19
CA GLY A 370 -17.77 -18.08 -29.88
C GLY A 370 -16.53 -17.36 -29.34
N ARG A 371 -15.49 -18.09 -28.92
CA ARG A 371 -14.24 -17.53 -28.33
C ARG A 371 -12.99 -17.82 -29.17
N ASN A 372 -13.13 -17.79 -30.49
CA ASN A 372 -12.11 -18.23 -31.44
C ASN A 372 -10.77 -17.48 -31.30
N GLN A 373 -10.80 -16.18 -30.99
CA GLN A 373 -9.59 -15.39 -30.74
C GLN A 373 -8.83 -15.87 -29.49
N ARG A 374 -9.55 -16.29 -28.43
CA ARG A 374 -8.94 -16.84 -27.21
C ARG A 374 -8.31 -18.22 -27.45
N ALA A 375 -8.87 -18.99 -28.38
CA ALA A 375 -8.30 -20.26 -28.82
C ALA A 375 -6.89 -20.08 -29.39
N GLN A 376 -6.66 -19.03 -30.19
CA GLN A 376 -5.36 -18.77 -30.80
C GLN A 376 -4.25 -18.55 -29.77
N VAL A 377 -4.58 -17.88 -28.65
CA VAL A 377 -3.65 -17.69 -27.52
C VAL A 377 -3.26 -19.05 -26.93
N LEU A 378 -4.24 -19.92 -26.69
CA LEU A 378 -3.99 -21.26 -26.16
C LEU A 378 -3.21 -22.15 -27.13
N VAL A 379 -3.50 -22.08 -28.42
CA VAL A 379 -2.75 -22.82 -29.43
C VAL A 379 -1.28 -22.37 -29.47
N GLY A 380 -1.03 -21.06 -29.37
CA GLY A 380 0.32 -20.53 -29.22
C GLY A 380 1.04 -21.07 -27.98
N LEU A 381 0.36 -21.06 -26.84
CA LEU A 381 0.89 -21.60 -25.58
C LEU A 381 1.17 -23.11 -25.68
N VAL A 382 0.25 -23.90 -26.23
CA VAL A 382 0.43 -25.36 -26.41
C VAL A 382 1.66 -25.66 -27.26
N ARG A 383 1.88 -24.93 -28.37
CA ARG A 383 3.09 -25.09 -29.19
C ARG A 383 4.37 -24.75 -28.44
N HIS A 384 4.34 -23.71 -27.60
CA HIS A 384 5.48 -23.39 -26.74
C HIS A 384 5.75 -24.52 -25.75
N LEU A 385 4.71 -25.06 -25.11
CA LEU A 385 4.82 -26.13 -24.12
C LEU A 385 5.30 -27.46 -24.73
N MET A 386 5.08 -27.74 -26.01
CA MET A 386 5.71 -28.89 -26.68
C MET A 386 7.23 -28.84 -26.63
N ASN A 387 7.80 -27.64 -26.78
CA ASN A 387 9.25 -27.43 -26.75
C ASN A 387 9.77 -27.13 -25.34
N SER A 388 8.90 -26.75 -24.41
CA SER A 388 9.24 -26.41 -23.04
C SER A 388 8.16 -26.93 -22.07
N PRO A 389 8.11 -28.25 -21.80
CA PRO A 389 6.96 -28.86 -21.12
C PRO A 389 6.79 -28.45 -19.65
N TYR A 390 7.86 -27.96 -19.02
CA TYR A 390 7.88 -27.50 -17.63
C TYR A 390 7.70 -25.98 -17.49
N ALA A 391 7.42 -25.26 -18.58
CA ALA A 391 7.41 -23.80 -18.56
C ALA A 391 6.28 -23.20 -17.69
N LEU A 392 5.23 -24.01 -17.43
CA LEU A 392 4.19 -23.67 -16.47
C LEU A 392 4.44 -24.18 -15.05
N ASP A 393 5.54 -24.87 -14.72
CA ASP A 393 5.71 -25.49 -13.39
C ASP A 393 6.59 -24.66 -12.43
N GLY A 394 7.21 -23.57 -12.93
CA GLY A 394 8.10 -22.70 -12.15
C GLY A 394 7.39 -21.92 -11.03
N PRO A 395 8.11 -21.43 -10.00
CA PRO A 395 7.51 -20.64 -8.93
C PRO A 395 6.98 -19.27 -9.39
N ASP A 396 7.44 -18.80 -10.54
CA ASP A 396 6.98 -17.59 -11.21
C ASP A 396 6.60 -17.91 -12.67
N LEU A 397 5.56 -17.25 -13.16
CA LEU A 397 5.04 -17.39 -14.52
C LEU A 397 5.20 -16.04 -15.23
N SER A 398 6.36 -15.85 -15.85
CA SER A 398 6.69 -14.63 -16.59
C SER A 398 6.26 -14.72 -18.06
N SER A 399 6.35 -13.60 -18.78
CA SER A 399 6.15 -13.57 -20.24
C SER A 399 7.08 -14.52 -20.99
N ASP A 400 8.26 -14.81 -20.41
CA ASP A 400 9.30 -15.60 -21.05
C ASP A 400 9.03 -17.10 -20.89
N SER A 401 8.51 -17.52 -19.73
CA SER A 401 8.15 -18.92 -19.47
C SER A 401 6.75 -19.28 -19.98
N ALA A 402 5.84 -18.31 -20.09
CA ALA A 402 4.49 -18.56 -20.59
C ALA A 402 4.02 -17.46 -21.56
N PRO A 403 4.52 -17.45 -22.80
CA PRO A 403 4.19 -16.43 -23.78
C PRO A 403 2.68 -16.32 -24.01
N GLY A 404 2.16 -15.10 -23.99
CA GLY A 404 0.74 -14.81 -24.22
C GLY A 404 -0.15 -14.94 -22.98
N LEU A 405 0.38 -15.34 -21.82
CA LEU A 405 -0.35 -15.25 -20.55
C LEU A 405 -0.29 -13.83 -19.98
N SER A 406 -1.45 -13.31 -19.59
CA SER A 406 -1.48 -12.09 -18.78
C SER A 406 -1.00 -12.39 -17.36
N THR A 407 -0.38 -11.40 -16.71
CA THR A 407 0.06 -11.49 -15.31
C THR A 407 -1.07 -11.89 -14.36
N THR A 408 -2.31 -11.49 -14.64
CA THR A 408 -3.48 -11.89 -13.84
C THR A 408 -3.75 -13.40 -13.94
N VAL A 409 -3.76 -13.96 -15.15
CA VAL A 409 -4.00 -15.40 -15.36
C VAL A 409 -2.85 -16.23 -14.78
N ALA A 410 -1.61 -15.77 -14.97
CA ALA A 410 -0.41 -16.37 -14.38
C ALA A 410 -0.52 -16.45 -12.84
N ASN A 411 -0.81 -15.32 -12.19
CA ASN A 411 -0.94 -15.28 -10.74
C ASN A 411 -2.12 -16.12 -10.20
N LEU A 412 -3.25 -16.15 -10.93
CA LEU A 412 -4.38 -17.01 -10.58
C LEU A 412 -4.03 -18.51 -10.72
N ALA A 413 -3.26 -18.89 -11.73
CA ALA A 413 -2.77 -20.25 -11.90
C ALA A 413 -1.86 -20.68 -10.75
N LEU A 414 -0.93 -19.81 -10.33
CA LEU A 414 -0.07 -20.02 -9.16
C LEU A 414 -0.88 -20.19 -7.87
N LEU A 415 -1.94 -19.39 -7.69
CA LEU A 415 -2.85 -19.54 -6.56
C LEU A 415 -3.62 -20.88 -6.60
N ALA A 416 -4.10 -21.26 -7.79
CA ALA A 416 -4.95 -22.43 -7.96
C ALA A 416 -4.23 -23.75 -7.69
N THR A 417 -3.01 -23.91 -8.20
CA THR A 417 -2.27 -25.17 -8.20
C THR A 417 -0.96 -24.99 -7.45
N ALA A 418 -0.94 -25.34 -6.17
CA ALA A 418 0.25 -25.27 -5.34
C ALA A 418 1.22 -26.41 -5.69
N THR A 419 1.97 -26.29 -6.78
CA THR A 419 2.99 -27.29 -7.17
C THR A 419 4.36 -26.65 -7.18
N ALA A 420 5.29 -27.18 -6.38
CA ALA A 420 6.72 -27.03 -6.68
C ALA A 420 7.07 -27.90 -7.91
N PRO A 421 8.14 -27.57 -8.66
CA PRO A 421 8.57 -28.31 -9.85
C PRO A 421 8.79 -29.83 -9.63
N ASP A 422 8.98 -30.27 -8.38
CA ASP A 422 9.26 -31.66 -7.99
C ASP A 422 8.02 -32.40 -7.41
N GLY A 423 6.83 -31.81 -7.49
CA GLY A 423 5.59 -32.44 -6.99
C GLY A 423 5.47 -32.44 -5.47
N LYS A 424 6.39 -31.79 -4.75
CA LYS A 424 6.21 -31.49 -3.33
C LYS A 424 5.35 -30.24 -3.19
N SER A 425 4.51 -30.22 -2.16
CA SER A 425 3.90 -28.96 -1.73
C SER A 425 5.05 -28.01 -1.38
N LEU A 426 5.10 -26.82 -1.99
CA LEU A 426 5.97 -25.74 -1.51
C LEU A 426 5.71 -25.64 0.00
N SER A 427 6.75 -25.75 0.82
CA SER A 427 6.60 -25.55 2.25
C SER A 427 5.84 -24.23 2.46
N GLN A 428 4.83 -24.25 3.33
CA GLN A 428 4.00 -23.08 3.63
C GLN A 428 4.82 -21.87 4.12
N THR A 429 6.10 -22.06 4.39
CA THR A 429 7.03 -21.11 4.97
C THR A 429 7.82 -20.26 3.96
N GLU A 430 7.85 -20.58 2.66
CA GLU A 430 8.79 -19.90 1.74
C GLU A 430 8.18 -19.35 0.43
N SER A 431 6.92 -19.61 0.12
CA SER A 431 6.28 -19.01 -1.07
C SER A 431 5.36 -17.87 -0.67
N GLU A 432 5.77 -16.63 -0.98
CA GLU A 432 4.95 -15.42 -0.89
C GLU A 432 3.69 -15.57 -1.78
N GLU A 433 2.61 -16.12 -1.23
CA GLU A 433 1.36 -16.24 -1.98
C GLU A 433 0.84 -14.83 -2.35
N PRO A 434 0.68 -14.53 -3.65
CA PRO A 434 0.32 -13.18 -4.08
C PRO A 434 -1.11 -12.85 -3.65
N VAL A 435 -1.30 -11.70 -3.02
CA VAL A 435 -2.62 -11.14 -2.72
C VAL A 435 -3.24 -10.65 -4.04
N LEU A 436 -4.25 -11.37 -4.54
CA LEU A 436 -4.84 -11.07 -5.85
C LEU A 436 -5.98 -10.07 -5.75
N VAL A 437 -5.76 -8.92 -6.39
CA VAL A 437 -6.68 -7.80 -6.44
C VAL A 437 -7.48 -7.85 -7.74
N THR A 438 -8.68 -8.44 -7.69
CA THR A 438 -9.64 -8.40 -8.80
C THR A 438 -10.83 -7.49 -8.48
N LYS A 439 -11.52 -6.96 -9.49
CA LYS A 439 -12.73 -6.13 -9.29
C LYS A 439 -13.79 -6.84 -8.44
N GLY A 440 -13.93 -8.15 -8.62
CA GLY A 440 -14.87 -8.97 -7.85
C GLY A 440 -14.51 -9.02 -6.37
N VAL A 441 -13.26 -9.36 -6.09
CA VAL A 441 -12.75 -9.48 -4.72
C VAL A 441 -12.74 -8.14 -4.00
N LEU A 442 -12.34 -7.04 -4.67
CA LEU A 442 -12.42 -5.68 -4.11
C LEU A 442 -13.84 -5.29 -3.69
N ARG A 443 -14.87 -5.67 -4.46
CA ARG A 443 -16.27 -5.44 -4.09
C ARG A 443 -16.63 -6.18 -2.81
N VAL A 444 -16.19 -7.44 -2.68
CA VAL A 444 -16.44 -8.22 -1.45
C VAL A 444 -15.78 -7.53 -0.26
N ALA A 445 -14.50 -7.16 -0.38
CA ALA A 445 -13.76 -6.49 0.69
C ALA A 445 -14.40 -5.14 1.09
N SER A 446 -14.79 -4.33 0.10
CA SER A 446 -15.47 -3.05 0.32
C SER A 446 -16.81 -3.21 1.06
N ARG A 447 -17.64 -4.20 0.67
CA ARG A 447 -18.90 -4.50 1.36
C ARG A 447 -18.67 -5.05 2.77
N PHE A 448 -17.73 -5.98 2.92
CA PHE A 448 -17.41 -6.62 4.19
C PHE A 448 -16.94 -5.61 5.23
N GLN A 449 -16.09 -4.66 4.83
CA GLN A 449 -15.47 -3.67 5.73
C GLN A 449 -16.23 -2.33 5.79
N ALA A 450 -17.30 -2.14 5.00
CA ALA A 450 -17.99 -0.85 4.79
C ALA A 450 -17.04 0.31 4.46
N THR A 451 -16.02 0.03 3.66
CA THR A 451 -15.04 1.02 3.22
C THR A 451 -15.16 1.23 1.71
N ALA A 452 -15.07 2.49 1.25
CA ALA A 452 -15.08 2.84 -0.17
C ALA A 452 -13.71 2.57 -0.83
N VAL A 453 -13.21 1.34 -0.66
CA VAL A 453 -11.93 0.85 -1.21
C VAL A 453 -11.94 0.83 -2.74
N ASP A 454 -13.13 0.96 -3.33
CA ASP A 454 -13.38 1.11 -4.76
C ASP A 454 -13.25 2.57 -5.26
N ARG A 455 -12.94 3.55 -4.40
CA ARG A 455 -12.87 4.98 -4.78
C ARG A 455 -11.51 5.64 -4.58
N ARG A 456 -10.74 5.32 -3.52
CA ARG A 456 -9.42 5.91 -3.23
C ARG A 456 -8.32 4.84 -3.30
N ASN A 457 -7.15 5.20 -3.84
CA ASN A 457 -5.92 4.38 -3.89
C ASN A 457 -6.18 2.86 -4.06
N LYS A 458 -6.98 2.50 -5.07
CA LYS A 458 -7.49 1.13 -5.32
C LYS A 458 -6.44 0.02 -5.22
N LEU A 459 -5.18 0.35 -5.52
CA LEU A 459 -4.07 -0.60 -5.46
C LEU A 459 -3.52 -0.76 -4.03
N THR A 460 -3.46 0.32 -3.24
CA THR A 460 -2.96 0.30 -1.86
C THR A 460 -4.01 -0.19 -0.89
N ASP A 461 -5.12 0.56 -0.79
CA ASP A 461 -6.17 0.28 0.19
C ASP A 461 -6.91 -1.02 -0.17
N GLY A 462 -7.06 -1.27 -1.48
CA GLY A 462 -7.63 -2.51 -2.01
C GLY A 462 -6.84 -3.75 -1.65
N ARG A 463 -5.52 -3.69 -1.82
CA ARG A 463 -4.65 -4.82 -1.52
C ARG A 463 -4.60 -5.09 -0.01
N LEU A 464 -4.53 -4.05 0.82
CA LEU A 464 -4.64 -4.17 2.28
C LEU A 464 -5.97 -4.77 2.72
N ALA A 465 -7.09 -4.27 2.18
CA ALA A 465 -8.42 -4.78 2.50
C ALA A 465 -8.55 -6.28 2.20
N ILE A 466 -7.96 -6.75 1.11
CA ILE A 466 -7.94 -8.16 0.74
C ILE A 466 -6.99 -8.96 1.63
N ALA A 467 -5.79 -8.42 1.93
CA ALA A 467 -4.83 -9.05 2.82
C ALA A 467 -5.44 -9.34 4.21
N ARG A 468 -6.24 -8.41 4.75
CA ARG A 468 -7.03 -8.58 5.98
C ARG A 468 -8.08 -9.68 5.94
N MET A 469 -8.49 -10.13 4.76
CA MET A 469 -9.47 -11.21 4.63
C MET A 469 -8.81 -12.57 4.45
N VAL A 470 -7.63 -12.62 3.83
CA VAL A 470 -6.94 -13.88 3.50
C VAL A 470 -5.86 -14.24 4.52
N GLY A 471 -5.40 -13.28 5.34
CA GLY A 471 -4.41 -13.48 6.40
C GLY A 471 -3.09 -14.06 5.92
N LEU A 472 -2.27 -14.61 6.82
CA LEU A 472 -1.10 -15.41 6.47
C LEU A 472 -1.05 -16.65 7.36
N SER A 473 -1.64 -17.73 6.86
CA SER A 473 -1.77 -19.00 7.56
C SER A 473 -1.86 -20.15 6.56
N PRO A 474 -1.85 -21.41 7.01
CA PRO A 474 -2.13 -22.57 6.15
C PRO A 474 -3.44 -22.45 5.35
N ASN A 475 -4.39 -21.64 5.83
CA ASN A 475 -5.69 -21.43 5.20
C ASN A 475 -5.67 -20.32 4.12
N SER A 476 -4.62 -19.50 4.02
CA SER A 476 -4.63 -18.30 3.17
C SER A 476 -4.93 -18.56 1.69
N ARG A 477 -4.33 -19.62 1.13
CA ARG A 477 -4.59 -20.01 -0.27
C ARG A 477 -6.05 -20.32 -0.52
N ASP A 478 -6.63 -21.19 0.31
CA ASP A 478 -8.03 -21.59 0.19
C ASP A 478 -8.99 -20.46 0.57
N ALA A 479 -8.59 -19.58 1.49
CA ALA A 479 -9.32 -18.35 1.81
C ALA A 479 -9.41 -17.43 0.60
N GLN A 480 -8.30 -17.24 -0.13
CA GLN A 480 -8.28 -16.40 -1.32
C GLN A 480 -9.06 -17.02 -2.49
N LYS A 481 -8.99 -18.34 -2.67
CA LYS A 481 -9.87 -19.07 -3.60
C LYS A 481 -11.34 -18.93 -3.21
N GLY A 482 -11.65 -19.05 -1.92
CA GLY A 482 -12.97 -18.83 -1.35
C GLY A 482 -13.46 -17.42 -1.60
N LEU A 483 -12.60 -16.41 -1.46
CA LEU A 483 -12.93 -15.02 -1.71
C LEU A 483 -13.25 -14.76 -3.20
N ILE A 484 -12.47 -15.35 -4.11
CA ILE A 484 -12.74 -15.30 -5.55
C ILE A 484 -14.06 -16.00 -5.89
N GLU A 485 -14.29 -17.20 -5.36
CA GLU A 485 -15.54 -17.94 -5.57
C GLU A 485 -16.74 -17.19 -4.98
N LEU A 486 -16.59 -16.58 -3.81
CA LEU A 486 -17.62 -15.78 -3.14
C LEU A 486 -18.02 -14.57 -3.99
N ALA A 487 -17.03 -13.88 -4.55
CA ALA A 487 -17.23 -12.75 -5.45
C ALA A 487 -18.00 -13.13 -6.73
N ASN A 488 -17.86 -14.36 -7.22
CA ASN A 488 -18.48 -14.80 -8.48
C ASN A 488 -19.83 -15.52 -8.26
N SER A 489 -20.04 -16.14 -7.11
CA SER A 489 -21.23 -16.97 -6.85
C SER A 489 -22.31 -16.28 -6.01
N LEU A 490 -21.95 -15.61 -4.91
CA LEU A 490 -22.93 -15.05 -3.96
C LEU A 490 -22.89 -13.52 -3.89
N CYS A 491 -21.70 -12.93 -3.67
CA CYS A 491 -21.55 -11.48 -3.50
C CYS A 491 -21.41 -10.78 -4.85
N LYS A 492 -22.42 -10.93 -5.72
CA LYS A 492 -22.48 -10.38 -7.08
C LYS A 492 -22.73 -8.86 -7.08
N PRO A 493 -22.43 -8.14 -8.19
CA PRO A 493 -22.76 -6.72 -8.30
C PRO A 493 -24.23 -6.44 -8.03
N GLU A 494 -25.11 -7.23 -8.66
CA GLU A 494 -26.56 -7.17 -8.54
C GLU A 494 -27.09 -8.42 -7.81
N ALA A 495 -28.15 -8.23 -7.02
CA ALA A 495 -28.85 -9.28 -6.27
C ALA A 495 -27.90 -10.23 -5.50
N PRO A 496 -27.08 -9.72 -4.54
CA PRO A 496 -26.20 -10.57 -3.76
C PRO A 496 -27.00 -11.53 -2.85
N LEU A 497 -26.56 -12.78 -2.77
CA LEU A 497 -27.17 -13.81 -1.92
C LEU A 497 -26.52 -13.82 -0.53
N CYS A 498 -26.76 -12.76 0.25
CA CYS A 498 -26.11 -12.58 1.55
C CYS A 498 -26.46 -13.70 2.57
N THR A 499 -27.66 -14.29 2.50
CA THR A 499 -28.09 -15.36 3.41
C THR A 499 -27.27 -16.65 3.31
N GLU A 500 -26.58 -16.85 2.19
CA GLU A 500 -25.70 -18.01 1.95
C GLU A 500 -24.21 -17.67 2.13
N CYS A 501 -23.89 -16.41 2.43
CA CYS A 501 -22.53 -15.92 2.53
C CYS A 501 -21.89 -16.36 3.85
N PRO A 502 -20.68 -16.95 3.84
CA PRO A 502 -20.00 -17.38 5.07
C PRO A 502 -19.57 -16.21 5.97
N LEU A 503 -19.60 -14.98 5.45
CA LEU A 503 -19.21 -13.76 6.16
C LEU A 503 -20.41 -12.93 6.61
N VAL A 504 -21.65 -13.40 6.43
CA VAL A 504 -22.85 -12.57 6.62
C VAL A 504 -22.96 -11.98 8.03
N ASP A 505 -22.64 -12.76 9.05
CA ASP A 505 -22.72 -12.33 10.46
C ASP A 505 -21.67 -11.28 10.84
N HIS A 506 -20.62 -11.15 10.02
CA HIS A 506 -19.50 -10.24 10.22
C HIS A 506 -19.43 -9.11 9.18
N CYS A 507 -20.27 -9.17 8.14
CA CYS A 507 -20.33 -8.14 7.12
C CYS A 507 -20.93 -6.86 7.70
N ALA A 508 -20.26 -5.73 7.50
CA ALA A 508 -20.78 -4.44 7.93
C ALA A 508 -22.17 -4.19 7.30
N LYS A 509 -23.21 -4.07 8.15
CA LYS A 509 -24.62 -3.94 7.72
C LYS A 509 -24.86 -2.67 6.90
N ASP A 510 -24.15 -1.58 7.22
CA ASP A 510 -24.27 -0.27 6.57
C ASP A 510 -23.79 -0.26 5.10
N GLY A 511 -22.95 -1.24 4.70
CA GLY A 511 -22.47 -1.36 3.32
C GLY A 511 -23.51 -1.90 2.32
N VAL A 512 -24.65 -2.37 2.83
CA VAL A 512 -25.77 -2.91 2.03
C VAL A 512 -26.92 -1.91 1.91
N GLU A 513 -27.11 -1.04 2.91
CA GLU A 513 -28.21 -0.05 2.94
C GLU A 513 -27.95 1.15 1.98
N ASP A 514 -26.71 1.64 1.85
CA ASP A 514 -26.35 2.72 0.90
C ASP A 514 -26.46 2.30 -0.60
N LEU A 515 -26.72 1.01 -0.87
CA LEU A 515 -27.02 0.49 -2.21
C LEU A 515 -28.51 0.43 -2.53
N LEU A 516 -29.37 0.31 -1.50
CA LEU A 516 -30.83 0.30 -1.67
C LEU A 516 -31.40 1.72 -1.79
N ASP A 517 -30.83 2.69 -1.07
CA ASP A 517 -31.23 4.10 -1.16
C ASP A 517 -30.83 4.80 -2.48
N ARG A 518 -30.04 4.14 -3.33
CA ARG A 518 -29.63 4.66 -4.65
C ARG A 518 -30.41 4.05 -5.83
N LEU A 519 -31.37 3.17 -5.53
CA LEU A 519 -32.26 2.52 -6.51
C LEU A 519 -33.74 2.87 -6.28
N LEU A 520 -34.03 3.80 -5.38
CA LEU A 520 -35.28 4.53 -5.22
C LEU A 520 -35.02 6.01 -5.52
#